data_AF-A0A0B1SC06-F1
#
_entry.id   AF-A0A0B1SC06-F1
#
_cell.length_a   1.000
_cell.length_b   1.000
_cell.length_c   1.000
_cell.angle_alpha   90.00
_cell.angle_beta   90.00
_cell.angle_gamma   90.00
#
_symmetry.space_group_name_H-M   'P 1'
#
loop_
_entity.id
_entity.type
_entity.pdbx_description
1 polymer ?
#
loop_
_entity_poly.entity_id
_entity_poly.type
_entity_poly.pdbx_seq_one_letter_code
_entity_poly.pdbx_strand_id
1 'polypeptide(L)' 'MYCADSSGKQEKFIVRGYAKCEYHDDILKVAQEAAGSGCKLKCVGGGKIKHDDKRKDILVYGTSQVWRAISCY' A
#
# COMPACT_ATOMS: atom_id res chain seq x y z
N MET A 1 -4.10 1.80 -1.28
CA MET A 1 -4.77 2.26 -0.03
C MET A 1 -5.33 3.66 -0.26
N TYR A 2 -6.37 4.10 0.47
CA TYR A 2 -6.78 5.51 0.43
C TYR A 2 -6.29 6.24 1.68
N CYS A 3 -5.98 7.52 1.47
CA CYS A 3 -5.57 8.48 2.47
C CYS A 3 -6.66 9.55 2.56
N ALA A 4 -7.32 9.64 3.71
CA ALA A 4 -8.31 10.67 3.99
C ALA A 4 -7.73 11.70 4.96
N ASP A 5 -8.02 12.98 4.72
CA ASP A 5 -7.68 14.04 5.66
C ASP A 5 -8.47 13.88 6.98
N SER A 6 -8.07 14.63 8.00
CA SER A 6 -8.71 14.56 9.33
C SER A 6 -10.21 14.89 9.29
N SER A 7 -10.66 15.71 8.34
CA SER A 7 -12.08 16.07 8.16
C SER A 7 -12.88 15.05 7.32
N GLY A 8 -12.20 14.11 6.65
CA GLY A 8 -12.82 13.10 5.78
C GLY A 8 -13.42 13.67 4.49
N LYS A 9 -13.12 14.93 4.15
CA LYS A 9 -13.68 15.62 2.97
C LYS A 9 -12.81 15.47 1.74
N GLN A 10 -11.53 15.17 1.94
CA GLN A 10 -10.61 14.89 0.84
C GLN A 10 -10.02 13.49 1.00
N GLU A 11 -10.17 12.69 -0.03
CA GLU A 11 -9.57 11.37 -0.12
C GLU A 11 -8.74 11.24 -1.39
N LYS A 12 -7.61 10.53 -1.28
CA LYS A 12 -6.75 10.19 -2.41
C LYS A 12 -6.32 8.74 -2.32
N PHE A 13 -6.29 8.07 -3.47
CA PHE A 13 -5.65 6.77 -3.58
C PHE A 13 -4.14 6.93 -3.62
N ILE A 14 -3.45 6.15 -2.80
CA ILE A 14 -2.00 6.04 -2.79
C ILE A 14 -1.58 4.58 -2.94
N VAL A 15 -0.50 4.38 -3.68
CA VAL A 15 0.20 3.10 -3.80
C VAL A 15 1.45 3.17 -2.91
N ARG A 16 1.68 2.10 -2.14
CA ARG A 16 2.87 1.93 -1.29
C ARG A 16 3.36 0.49 -1.42
N GLY A 17 4.67 0.34 -1.48
CA GLY A 17 5.36 -0.94 -1.52
C GLY A 17 6.79 -0.74 -1.04
N TYR A 18 7.26 -1.61 -0.16
CA TYR A 18 8.62 -1.54 0.40
C TYR A 18 9.27 -2.90 0.26
N ALA A 19 10.49 -2.96 -0.29
CA ALA A 19 11.22 -4.22 -0.47
C ALA A 19 11.51 -4.94 0.86
N LYS A 20 11.54 -4.20 1.98
CA LYS A 20 11.76 -4.71 3.34
C LYS A 20 10.51 -5.33 3.99
N CYS A 21 9.34 -5.16 3.39
CA CYS A 21 8.08 -5.66 3.94
C CYS A 21 7.67 -6.91 3.18
N GLU A 22 7.64 -8.04 3.88
CA GLU A 22 7.22 -9.32 3.31
C GLU A 22 5.70 -9.41 3.19
N TYR A 23 4.97 -8.81 4.14
CA TYR A 23 3.51 -8.78 4.17
C TYR A 23 2.97 -7.36 3.98
N HIS A 24 1.76 -7.23 3.40
CA HIS A 24 1.16 -5.90 3.22
C HIS A 24 0.76 -5.24 4.55
N ASP A 25 0.60 -5.98 5.64
CA ASP A 25 0.30 -5.41 6.96
C ASP A 25 1.50 -4.61 7.48
N ASP A 26 2.71 -5.09 7.22
CA ASP A 26 3.94 -4.35 7.50
C ASP A 26 4.01 -3.06 6.66
N ILE A 27 3.59 -3.13 5.38
CA ILE A 27 3.52 -1.95 4.50
C ILE A 27 2.53 -0.93 5.07
N LEU A 28 1.36 -1.37 5.53
CA LEU A 28 0.35 -0.49 6.13
C LEU A 28 0.89 0.17 7.40
N LYS A 29 1.52 -0.60 8.28
CA LYS A 29 2.10 -0.09 9.53
C LYS A 29 3.17 0.96 9.26
N VAL A 30 4.13 0.67 8.39
CA VAL A 30 5.18 1.62 8.00
C VAL A 30 4.58 2.88 7.35
N ALA A 31 3.56 2.72 6.52
CA ALA A 31 2.89 3.85 5.88
C ALA A 31 2.13 4.72 6.90
N GLN A 32 1.50 4.13 7.91
CA GLN A 32 0.83 4.86 8.99
C GLN A 32 1.82 5.62 9.87
N GLU A 33 2.93 4.99 10.25
CA GLU A 33 4.02 5.64 10.99
C GLU A 33 4.58 6.84 10.22
N ALA A 34 4.79 6.70 8.90
CA ALA A 34 5.28 7.78 8.06
C ALA A 34 4.25 8.90 7.80
N ALA A 35 2.94 8.59 7.81
CA ALA A 35 1.87 9.58 7.59
C ALA A 35 1.57 10.42 8.84
N GLY A 36 1.84 9.89 10.04
CA GLY A 36 1.54 10.55 11.31
C GLY A 36 0.06 10.91 11.46
N SER A 37 -0.23 12.07 12.06
CA SER A 37 -1.60 12.56 12.28
C SER A 37 -2.22 13.29 11.08
N GLY A 38 -1.46 13.44 9.98
CA GLY A 38 -1.92 14.22 8.82
C GLY A 38 -2.90 13.49 7.92
N CYS A 39 -3.00 12.16 8.03
CA CYS A 39 -3.88 11.36 7.20
C CYS A 39 -4.30 10.03 7.83
N LYS A 40 -5.59 9.68 7.67
CA LYS A 40 -6.13 8.36 8.00
C LYS A 40 -5.96 7.42 6.80
N LEU A 41 -5.13 6.40 6.96
CA LEU A 41 -4.88 5.39 5.92
C LEU A 41 -5.78 4.17 6.08
N LYS A 42 -6.39 3.71 4.98
CA LYS A 42 -7.10 2.44 4.90
C LYS A 42 -6.67 1.63 3.68
N CYS A 43 -6.27 0.38 3.93
CA CYS A 43 -6.00 -0.56 2.86
C CYS A 43 -7.29 -0.94 2.13
N VAL A 44 -7.25 -0.93 0.80
CA VAL A 44 -8.41 -1.28 -0.08
C VAL A 44 -8.13 -2.51 -0.94
N GLY A 45 -6.94 -3.07 -0.84
CA GLY A 45 -6.44 -4.15 -1.68
C GLY A 45 -4.92 -4.16 -1.72
N GLY A 46 -4.36 -5.21 -2.31
CA GLY A 46 -2.93 -5.41 -2.43
C GLY A 46 -2.56 -6.26 -3.65
N GLY A 47 -1.26 -6.31 -3.91
CA GLY A 47 -0.65 -7.07 -4.99
C GLY A 47 0.87 -7.04 -4.86
N LYS A 48 1.57 -7.53 -5.87
CA LYS A 48 3.03 -7.50 -5.97
C LYS A 48 3.45 -6.43 -6.98
N ILE A 49 4.57 -5.78 -6.71
CA ILE A 49 5.18 -4.80 -7.60
C ILE A 49 6.56 -5.32 -7.96
N LYS A 50 6.80 -5.55 -9.25
CA LYS A 50 8.13 -5.81 -9.79
C LYS A 50 8.60 -4.55 -10.49
N HIS A 51 9.63 -3.93 -9.92
CA HIS A 51 10.29 -2.76 -10.49
C HIS A 51 11.58 -3.19 -11.17
N ASP A 52 11.67 -2.96 -12.47
CA ASP A 52 12.85 -3.18 -13.28
C ASP A 52 13.40 -1.81 -13.73
N ASP A 53 14.36 -1.29 -12.96
CA ASP A 53 14.94 0.04 -13.19
C ASP A 53 15.67 0.13 -14.55
N LYS A 54 16.31 -0.98 -14.98
CA LYS A 54 17.04 -1.02 -16.25
C LYS A 54 16.11 -0.88 -17.44
N ARG A 55 14.96 -1.56 -17.40
CA ARG A 55 13.93 -1.48 -18.45
C ARG A 55 12.97 -0.31 -18.26
N LYS A 56 13.05 0.40 -17.13
CA LYS A 56 12.10 1.45 -16.70
C LYS A 56 10.66 0.93 -16.63
N ASP A 57 10.51 -0.34 -16.27
CA ASP A 57 9.23 -1.03 -16.23
C ASP A 57 8.81 -1.29 -14.79
N ILE A 58 7.54 -1.00 -14.51
CA ILE A 58 6.90 -1.38 -13.25
C ILE A 58 5.72 -2.27 -13.58
N LEU A 59 5.86 -3.56 -13.25
CA LEU A 59 4.77 -4.53 -13.37
C LEU A 59 4.06 -4.64 -12.02
N VAL A 60 2.77 -4.32 -12.00
CA VAL A 60 1.88 -4.54 -10.86
C VAL A 60 1.00 -5.74 -11.17
N TYR A 61 1.03 -6.76 -10.31
CA TYR A 61 0.38 -8.04 -10.59
C TYR A 61 0.02 -8.79 -9.31
N GLY A 62 -0.79 -9.84 -9.45
CA GLY A 62 -1.26 -10.64 -8.32
C GLY A 62 -2.31 -9.92 -7.46
N THR A 63 -2.98 -10.70 -6.63
CA THR A 63 -3.95 -10.22 -5.63
C THR A 63 -3.47 -10.67 -4.25
N SER A 64 -3.79 -9.92 -3.20
CA SER A 64 -3.57 -10.39 -1.83
C SER A 64 -4.43 -11.62 -1.55
N GLN A 65 -3.88 -12.68 -0.93
CA GLN A 65 -4.54 -13.99 -0.83
C GLN A 65 -5.75 -14.04 0.11
N VAL A 66 -6.05 -12.96 0.82
CA VAL A 66 -7.29 -12.86 1.61
C VAL A 66 -8.22 -11.85 0.94
N TRP A 67 -9.44 -12.32 0.69
CA TRP A 67 -10.53 -11.72 -0.08
C TRP A 67 -10.87 -10.24 0.22
N ARG A 68 -10.30 -9.60 1.25
CA ARG A 68 -10.31 -8.13 1.42
C ARG A 68 -9.10 -7.52 2.12
N ALA A 69 -8.14 -8.31 2.59
CA ALA A 69 -6.93 -7.81 3.23
C ALA A 69 -5.93 -8.95 3.39
N ILE A 70 -4.88 -8.93 2.57
CA ILE A 70 -3.51 -9.21 3.01
C ILE A 70 -3.26 -10.61 3.59
N SER A 71 -2.71 -11.46 2.75
CA SER A 71 -1.62 -12.36 3.11
C SER A 71 -0.89 -12.74 1.82
N CYS A 72 0.45 -12.73 1.80
CA CYS A 72 1.27 -13.93 1.53
C CYS A 72 2.67 -13.66 0.97
N TYR A 73 3.54 -14.64 1.30
CA TYR A 73 4.70 -15.17 0.57
C TYR A 73 4.83 -14.71 -0.90
#